data_AF-A0A8J4YQB8-F1
#
_entry.id   AF-A0A8J4YQB8-F1
#
_cell.length_a   1.000
_cell.length_b   1.000
_cell.length_c   1.000
_cell.angle_alpha   90.00
_cell.angle_beta   90.00
_cell.angle_gamma   90.00
#
_symmetry.space_group_name_H-M   'P 1'
#
loop_
_entity.id
_entity.type
_entity.pdbx_description
1 polymer ?
#
loop_
_entity_poly.entity_id
_entity_poly.type
_entity_poly.pdbx_seq_one_letter_code
_entity_poly.pdbx_strand_id
1 'polypeptide(L)'
;MESPADIPFTKQMRIATRDIHNVSDALINAKIGFAMSSSRVWAEGLLVFYEVFHYLETALDRYSHTLMGEMDVAGMRRAQAFEQDLTYYLGPDWREGYTPRESVRQYLQHLEKVEAENPYLLLAYVYHLYMGLLSGGQILRRKKALLQKLKFSRKESVEGMAVTELDGSVVKLKREMTEAMNRIAETLDEDARERLLEESKMVFVLNNNMVHSIEGVGAVITLKIIKLGVCGALAVLLFTYIKKHWYG
;
A
#
# COMPACT_ATOMS: atom_id res chain seq x y z
N MET A 1 11.31 -35.28 4.01
CA MET A 1 10.91 -34.06 4.73
C MET A 1 12.14 -33.17 4.66
N GLU A 2 12.10 -32.12 3.84
CA GLU A 2 13.26 -31.24 3.61
C GLU A 2 13.73 -30.64 4.93
N SER A 3 15.04 -30.53 5.12
CA SER A 3 15.63 -29.88 6.29
C SER A 3 15.18 -28.41 6.31
N PRO A 4 14.95 -27.77 7.47
CA PRO A 4 14.68 -26.33 7.55
C PRO A 4 15.72 -25.47 6.80
N ALA A 5 16.94 -26.00 6.63
CA ALA A 5 18.04 -25.36 5.89
C ALA A 5 17.85 -25.33 4.34
N ASP A 6 16.91 -26.10 3.77
CA ASP A 6 16.72 -26.21 2.31
C ASP A 6 15.61 -25.28 1.76
N ILE A 7 14.93 -24.51 2.64
CA ILE A 7 13.83 -23.63 2.25
C ILE A 7 14.37 -22.23 1.95
N PRO A 8 14.16 -21.66 0.73
CA PRO A 8 14.59 -20.30 0.42
C PRO A 8 14.07 -19.28 1.44
N PHE A 9 14.92 -18.34 1.85
CA PHE A 9 14.60 -17.42 2.96
C PHE A 9 13.29 -16.63 2.73
N THR A 10 13.05 -16.18 1.51
CA THR A 10 11.79 -15.50 1.13
C THR A 10 10.53 -16.36 1.32
N LYS A 11 10.65 -17.69 1.21
CA LYS A 11 9.57 -18.64 1.53
C LYS A 11 9.39 -18.74 3.05
N GLN A 12 10.46 -18.66 3.83
CA GLN A 12 10.37 -18.57 5.29
C GLN A 12 9.69 -17.27 5.74
N MET A 13 10.09 -16.11 5.17
CA MET A 13 9.43 -14.81 5.41
C MET A 13 7.92 -14.88 5.13
N ARG A 14 7.52 -15.53 4.01
CA ARG A 14 6.11 -15.73 3.66
C ARG A 14 5.37 -16.59 4.67
N ILE A 15 6.00 -17.65 5.18
CA ILE A 15 5.41 -18.52 6.22
C ILE A 15 5.24 -17.74 7.51
N ALA A 16 6.28 -17.04 7.96
CA ALA A 16 6.31 -16.28 9.20
C ALA A 16 5.25 -15.16 9.25
N THR A 17 4.90 -14.58 8.09
CA THR A 17 3.97 -13.46 7.98
C THR A 17 2.56 -13.84 7.56
N ARG A 18 2.28 -15.11 7.28
CA ARG A 18 1.00 -15.56 6.70
C ARG A 18 -0.22 -15.07 7.48
N ASP A 19 -0.22 -15.24 8.79
CA ASP A 19 -1.41 -14.98 9.61
C ASP A 19 -1.67 -13.47 9.74
N ILE A 20 -0.63 -12.66 9.93
CA ILE A 20 -0.75 -11.19 9.96
C ILE A 20 -1.01 -10.58 8.58
N HIS A 21 -0.50 -11.21 7.51
CA HIS A 21 -0.84 -10.83 6.14
C HIS A 21 -2.33 -10.99 5.88
N ASN A 22 -2.96 -12.08 6.34
CA ASN A 22 -4.41 -12.28 6.20
C ASN A 22 -5.22 -11.19 6.92
N VAL A 23 -4.78 -10.77 8.11
CA VAL A 23 -5.40 -9.65 8.85
C VAL A 23 -5.28 -8.34 8.04
N SER A 24 -4.10 -8.10 7.48
CA SER A 24 -3.82 -6.91 6.68
C SER A 24 -4.67 -6.87 5.39
N ASP A 25 -4.81 -8.01 4.70
CA ASP A 25 -5.67 -8.14 3.53
C ASP A 25 -7.13 -7.85 3.85
N ALA A 26 -7.65 -8.37 4.97
CA ALA A 26 -9.02 -8.09 5.41
C ALA A 26 -9.22 -6.60 5.69
N LEU A 27 -8.28 -5.95 6.40
CA LEU A 27 -8.31 -4.52 6.71
C LEU A 27 -8.30 -3.67 5.44
N ILE A 28 -7.37 -3.95 4.52
CA ILE A 28 -7.23 -3.23 3.26
C ILE A 28 -8.49 -3.39 2.40
N ASN A 29 -9.02 -4.61 2.27
CA ASN A 29 -10.24 -4.85 1.50
C ASN A 29 -11.45 -4.11 2.07
N ALA A 30 -11.58 -4.02 3.39
CA ALA A 30 -12.64 -3.26 4.05
C ALA A 30 -12.53 -1.74 3.75
N LYS A 31 -11.32 -1.18 3.69
CA LYS A 31 -11.10 0.25 3.44
C LYS A 31 -11.11 0.65 1.95
N ILE A 32 -10.68 -0.23 1.05
CA ILE A 32 -10.59 0.04 -0.40
C ILE A 32 -11.94 0.52 -0.98
N GLY A 33 -13.06 -0.08 -0.57
CA GLY A 33 -14.39 0.31 -1.06
C GLY A 33 -14.76 1.77 -0.78
N PHE A 34 -14.22 2.35 0.29
CA PHE A 34 -14.41 3.75 0.66
C PHE A 34 -13.36 4.65 0.01
N ALA A 35 -12.09 4.23 0.03
CA ALA A 35 -11.00 4.96 -0.60
C ALA A 35 -11.24 5.20 -2.10
N MET A 36 -11.72 4.19 -2.84
CA MET A 36 -12.03 4.33 -4.27
C MET A 36 -13.21 5.27 -4.55
N SER A 37 -14.03 5.59 -3.55
CA SER A 37 -15.16 6.52 -3.70
C SER A 37 -14.84 7.97 -3.32
N SER A 38 -13.63 8.25 -2.83
CA SER A 38 -13.22 9.58 -2.41
C SER A 38 -11.74 9.83 -2.71
N SER A 39 -11.46 10.76 -3.62
CA SER A 39 -10.10 11.24 -3.92
C SER A 39 -9.32 11.66 -2.66
N ARG A 40 -9.98 12.30 -1.69
CA ARG A 40 -9.35 12.69 -0.41
C ARG A 40 -8.89 11.47 0.41
N VAL A 41 -9.79 10.54 0.74
CA VAL A 41 -9.44 9.28 1.45
C VAL A 41 -8.38 8.48 0.69
N TRP A 42 -8.41 8.49 -0.65
CA TRP A 42 -7.36 7.88 -1.46
C TRP A 42 -5.99 8.56 -1.24
N ALA A 43 -5.95 9.89 -1.28
CA ALA A 43 -4.73 10.66 -1.04
C ALA A 43 -4.18 10.48 0.38
N GLU A 44 -5.04 10.40 1.39
CA GLU A 44 -4.64 10.07 2.77
C GLU A 44 -3.96 8.70 2.83
N GLY A 45 -4.46 7.73 2.07
CA GLY A 45 -3.82 6.42 1.94
C GLY A 45 -2.45 6.49 1.27
N LEU A 46 -2.26 7.35 0.27
CA LEU A 46 -0.96 7.57 -0.35
C LEU A 46 0.02 8.28 0.60
N LEU A 47 -0.43 9.31 1.30
CA LEU A 47 0.38 10.10 2.23
C LEU A 47 1.02 9.23 3.31
N VAL A 48 0.25 8.31 3.92
CA VAL A 48 0.79 7.48 5.01
C VAL A 48 1.90 6.54 4.56
N PHE A 49 1.92 6.13 3.29
CA PHE A 49 2.98 5.27 2.75
C PHE A 49 4.14 6.06 2.12
N TYR A 50 3.89 7.28 1.62
CA TYR A 50 4.91 8.09 0.95
C TYR A 50 6.20 8.23 1.78
N GLU A 51 6.08 8.61 3.06
CA GLU A 51 7.24 8.81 3.93
C GLU A 51 8.04 7.52 4.15
N VAL A 52 7.35 6.39 4.28
CA VAL A 52 7.99 5.09 4.50
C VAL A 52 8.77 4.66 3.26
N PHE A 53 8.17 4.77 2.07
CA PHE A 53 8.87 4.47 0.81
C PHE A 53 10.04 5.43 0.59
N HIS A 54 9.86 6.72 0.85
CA HIS A 54 10.93 7.72 0.72
C HIS A 54 12.11 7.41 1.65
N TYR A 55 11.84 7.08 2.91
CA TYR A 55 12.86 6.69 3.88
C TYR A 55 13.66 5.48 3.39
N LEU A 56 12.96 4.42 2.97
CA LEU A 56 13.57 3.16 2.53
C LEU A 56 14.39 3.34 1.24
N GLU A 57 13.89 4.11 0.27
CA GLU A 57 14.64 4.41 -0.96
C GLU A 57 15.89 5.22 -0.66
N THR A 58 15.82 6.17 0.28
CA THR A 58 17.00 6.92 0.72
C THR A 58 17.99 6.01 1.48
N ALA A 59 17.50 5.02 2.24
CA ALA A 59 18.35 4.02 2.87
C ALA A 59 19.07 3.14 1.84
N LEU A 60 18.39 2.74 0.76
CA LEU A 60 19.02 2.02 -0.35
C LEU A 60 20.13 2.85 -1.01
N ASP A 61 19.95 4.17 -1.14
CA ASP A 61 21.02 5.07 -1.59
C ASP A 61 22.21 5.08 -0.62
N ARG A 62 21.95 5.25 0.69
CA ARG A 62 22.99 5.27 1.74
C ARG A 62 23.85 4.01 1.75
N TYR A 63 23.23 2.84 1.62
CA TYR A 63 23.91 1.54 1.69
C TYR A 63 24.11 0.88 0.32
N SER A 64 24.04 1.65 -0.77
CA SER A 64 24.25 1.16 -2.14
C SER A 64 25.61 0.49 -2.37
N HIS A 65 26.61 0.81 -1.55
CA HIS A 65 27.94 0.21 -1.55
C HIS A 65 28.02 -1.16 -0.83
N THR A 66 26.91 -1.62 -0.24
CA THR A 66 26.79 -2.91 0.44
C THR A 66 25.91 -3.87 -0.38
N LEU A 67 25.71 -5.10 0.10
CA LEU A 67 24.77 -6.04 -0.54
C LEU A 67 23.31 -5.55 -0.55
N MET A 68 22.94 -4.56 0.28
CA MET A 68 21.61 -3.93 0.20
C MET A 68 21.36 -3.29 -1.17
N GLY A 69 22.41 -2.86 -1.89
CA GLY A 69 22.29 -2.33 -3.24
C GLY A 69 21.68 -3.31 -4.23
N GLU A 70 21.81 -4.64 -4.01
CA GLU A 70 21.15 -5.64 -4.86
C GLU A 70 19.63 -5.61 -4.76
N MET A 71 19.08 -5.04 -3.68
CA MET A 71 17.64 -4.89 -3.51
C MET A 71 17.06 -3.68 -4.24
N ASP A 72 17.88 -2.75 -4.73
CA ASP A 72 17.45 -1.61 -5.54
C ASP A 72 17.29 -1.99 -7.02
N VAL A 73 16.32 -2.85 -7.28
CA VAL A 73 16.02 -3.37 -8.62
C VAL A 73 15.51 -2.24 -9.51
N ALA A 74 16.15 -2.05 -10.67
CA ALA A 74 15.82 -1.00 -11.61
C ALA A 74 14.31 -0.97 -11.95
N GLY A 75 13.68 0.20 -11.77
CA GLY A 75 12.25 0.40 -12.02
C GLY A 75 11.34 0.13 -10.83
N MET A 76 11.86 -0.32 -9.68
CA MET A 76 11.03 -0.55 -8.49
C MET A 76 10.65 0.75 -7.78
N ARG A 77 11.57 1.71 -7.65
CA ARG A 77 11.41 2.92 -6.82
C ARG A 77 10.15 3.70 -7.15
N ARG A 78 9.41 4.13 -6.12
CA ARG A 78 8.08 4.77 -6.19
C ARG A 78 7.99 6.11 -5.48
N ALA A 79 8.98 6.60 -4.74
CA ALA A 79 8.84 7.87 -4.03
C ALA A 79 8.40 9.01 -4.96
N GLN A 80 9.02 9.16 -6.14
CA GLN A 80 8.61 10.15 -7.14
C GLN A 80 7.19 9.90 -7.67
N ALA A 81 6.79 8.65 -7.84
CA ALA A 81 5.45 8.29 -8.29
C ALA A 81 4.38 8.62 -7.23
N PHE A 82 4.72 8.49 -5.94
CA PHE A 82 3.87 8.98 -4.85
C PHE A 82 3.71 10.49 -4.92
N GLU A 83 4.79 11.26 -5.13
CA GLU A 83 4.70 12.72 -5.26
C GLU A 83 3.81 13.16 -6.44
N GLN A 84 3.89 12.46 -7.57
CA GLN A 84 3.03 12.72 -8.73
C GLN A 84 1.55 12.49 -8.40
N ASP A 85 1.23 11.35 -7.78
CA ASP A 85 -0.15 11.03 -7.40
C ASP A 85 -0.65 11.99 -6.31
N LEU A 86 0.17 12.34 -5.32
CA LEU A 86 -0.19 13.30 -4.27
C LEU A 86 -0.44 14.70 -4.85
N THR A 87 0.40 15.15 -5.77
CA THR A 87 0.19 16.40 -6.52
C THR A 87 -1.12 16.39 -7.28
N TYR A 88 -1.47 15.27 -7.91
CA TYR A 88 -2.73 15.12 -8.61
C TYR A 88 -3.95 15.21 -7.66
N TYR A 89 -3.89 14.58 -6.49
CA TYR A 89 -5.04 14.52 -5.59
C TYR A 89 -5.19 15.71 -4.64
N LEU A 90 -4.06 16.30 -4.20
CA LEU A 90 -4.00 17.33 -3.16
C LEU A 90 -3.58 18.71 -3.70
N GLY A 91 -3.08 18.77 -4.93
CA GLY A 91 -2.52 19.97 -5.54
C GLY A 91 -0.99 20.06 -5.40
N PRO A 92 -0.34 20.99 -6.13
CA PRO A 92 1.12 21.15 -6.15
C PRO A 92 1.70 21.50 -4.78
N ASP A 93 0.95 22.23 -3.95
CA ASP A 93 1.39 22.71 -2.64
C ASP A 93 1.00 21.76 -1.50
N TRP A 94 0.69 20.49 -1.82
CA TRP A 94 0.31 19.45 -0.84
C TRP A 94 1.24 19.35 0.41
N ARG A 95 2.53 19.69 0.22
CA ARG A 95 3.57 19.62 1.26
C ARG A 95 3.45 20.78 2.24
N GLU A 96 2.83 21.89 1.85
CA GLU A 96 2.63 23.04 2.72
C GLU A 96 1.68 22.67 3.86
N GLY A 97 2.18 22.77 5.10
CA GLY A 97 1.41 22.40 6.30
C GLY A 97 1.22 20.89 6.48
N TYR A 98 1.79 20.05 5.62
CA TYR A 98 1.77 18.60 5.81
C TYR A 98 2.67 18.20 6.99
N THR A 99 2.11 17.44 7.91
CA THR A 99 2.82 16.82 9.03
C THR A 99 2.51 15.33 9.04
N PRO A 100 3.52 14.45 9.07
CA PRO A 100 3.29 13.02 9.16
C PRO A 100 2.44 12.66 10.39
N ARG A 101 1.45 11.78 10.17
CA ARG A 101 0.59 11.26 11.23
C ARG A 101 1.43 10.58 12.31
N GLU A 102 0.91 10.52 13.53
CA GLU A 102 1.59 9.84 14.65
C GLU A 102 1.97 8.40 14.31
N SER A 103 1.08 7.65 13.64
CA SER A 103 1.35 6.29 13.16
C SER A 103 2.53 6.21 12.18
N VAL A 104 2.68 7.21 11.30
CA VAL A 104 3.80 7.30 10.36
C VAL A 104 5.08 7.68 11.11
N ARG A 105 5.03 8.64 12.04
CA ARG A 105 6.20 9.01 12.87
C ARG A 105 6.71 7.84 13.70
N GLN A 106 5.82 7.05 14.29
CA GLN A 106 6.17 5.83 15.01
C GLN A 106 6.82 4.78 14.10
N TYR A 107 6.33 4.64 12.86
CA TYR A 107 6.96 3.78 11.87
C TYR A 107 8.38 4.25 11.55
N LEU A 108 8.56 5.53 11.21
CA LEU A 108 9.88 6.09 10.88
C LEU A 108 10.86 5.95 12.05
N GLN A 109 10.43 6.22 13.29
CA GLN A 109 11.25 6.02 14.48
C GLN A 109 11.68 4.56 14.67
N HIS A 110 10.78 3.61 14.36
CA HIS A 110 11.14 2.19 14.38
C HIS A 110 12.18 1.87 13.30
N LEU A 111 12.02 2.39 12.08
CA LEU A 111 13.00 2.20 11.00
C LEU A 111 14.37 2.80 11.35
N GLU A 112 14.41 3.99 11.95
CA GLU A 112 15.64 4.62 12.42
C GLU A 112 16.36 3.75 13.45
N LYS A 113 15.61 3.19 14.42
CA LYS A 113 16.16 2.27 15.42
C LYS A 113 16.70 0.99 14.76
N VAL A 114 15.91 0.38 13.88
CA VAL A 114 16.30 -0.85 13.16
C VAL A 114 17.56 -0.60 12.31
N GLU A 115 17.61 0.53 11.60
CA GLU A 115 18.77 0.93 10.80
C GLU A 115 20.03 1.10 11.65
N ALA A 116 19.90 1.78 12.80
CA ALA A 116 21.02 2.01 13.72
C ALA A 116 21.56 0.70 14.34
N GLU A 117 20.70 -0.29 14.56
CA GLU A 117 21.09 -1.59 15.09
C GLU A 117 21.73 -2.48 14.01
N ASN A 118 21.08 -2.63 12.86
CA ASN A 118 21.60 -3.36 11.71
C ASN A 118 20.83 -2.94 10.43
N PRO A 119 21.45 -2.23 9.47
CA PRO A 119 20.76 -1.72 8.29
C PRO A 119 20.19 -2.82 7.38
N TYR A 120 20.74 -4.04 7.42
CA TYR A 120 20.19 -5.17 6.66
C TYR A 120 18.76 -5.54 7.06
N LEU A 121 18.35 -5.24 8.29
CA LEU A 121 16.98 -5.50 8.76
C LEU A 121 15.94 -4.64 8.04
N LEU A 122 16.34 -3.49 7.48
CA LEU A 122 15.47 -2.67 6.62
C LEU A 122 14.99 -3.43 5.38
N LEU A 123 15.71 -4.49 4.97
CA LEU A 123 15.32 -5.28 3.80
C LEU A 123 14.01 -6.04 4.00
N ALA A 124 13.60 -6.33 5.24
CA ALA A 124 12.25 -6.86 5.49
C ALA A 124 11.18 -5.87 5.01
N TYR A 125 11.37 -4.59 5.29
CA TYR A 125 10.45 -3.50 4.94
C TYR A 125 10.42 -3.26 3.44
N VAL A 126 11.60 -3.15 2.81
CA VAL A 126 11.73 -3.05 1.36
C VAL A 126 11.01 -4.24 0.71
N TYR A 127 11.38 -5.46 1.07
CA TYR A 127 10.83 -6.66 0.44
C TYR A 127 9.30 -6.72 0.55
N HIS A 128 8.72 -6.60 1.74
CA HIS A 128 7.28 -6.77 1.93
C HIS A 128 6.46 -5.62 1.32
N LEU A 129 6.89 -4.37 1.43
CA LEU A 129 6.16 -3.23 0.88
C LEU A 129 6.14 -3.27 -0.66
N TYR A 130 7.28 -3.53 -1.31
CA TYR A 130 7.30 -3.65 -2.77
C TYR A 130 6.61 -4.93 -3.24
N MET A 131 6.77 -6.08 -2.58
CA MET A 131 6.03 -7.29 -2.97
C MET A 131 4.51 -7.12 -2.84
N GLY A 132 4.06 -6.39 -1.82
CA GLY A 132 2.68 -5.96 -1.65
C GLY A 132 2.21 -5.06 -2.79
N LEU A 133 2.99 -4.04 -3.15
CA LEU A 133 2.67 -3.13 -4.26
C LEU A 133 2.62 -3.86 -5.61
N LEU A 134 3.62 -4.70 -5.91
CA LEU A 134 3.74 -5.48 -7.14
C LEU A 134 2.64 -6.55 -7.27
N SER A 135 1.93 -6.87 -6.18
CA SER A 135 0.85 -7.86 -6.17
C SER A 135 -0.52 -7.20 -5.97
N GLY A 136 -0.81 -6.73 -4.75
CA GLY A 136 -2.08 -6.10 -4.39
C GLY A 136 -2.30 -4.75 -5.07
N GLY A 137 -1.23 -3.96 -5.24
CA GLY A 137 -1.29 -2.67 -5.95
C GLY A 137 -1.74 -2.81 -7.41
N GLN A 138 -1.30 -3.88 -8.08
CA GLN A 138 -1.72 -4.17 -9.46
C GLN A 138 -3.20 -4.56 -9.56
N ILE A 139 -3.73 -5.29 -8.58
CA ILE A 139 -5.17 -5.58 -8.50
C ILE A 139 -5.95 -4.28 -8.30
N LEU A 140 -5.46 -3.40 -7.42
CA LEU A 140 -6.09 -2.11 -7.12
C LEU A 140 -6.11 -1.18 -8.34
N ARG A 141 -5.00 -1.12 -9.10
CA ARG A 141 -4.93 -0.41 -10.39
C ARG A 141 -6.00 -0.89 -11.37
N ARG A 142 -6.14 -2.21 -11.56
CA ARG A 142 -7.15 -2.78 -12.47
C ARG A 142 -8.57 -2.40 -12.04
N LYS A 143 -8.88 -2.48 -10.74
CA LYS A 143 -10.19 -2.07 -10.20
C LYS A 143 -10.46 -0.58 -10.45
N LYS A 144 -9.47 0.27 -10.21
CA LYS A 144 -9.60 1.72 -10.41
C LYS A 144 -9.76 2.11 -11.87
N ALA A 145 -8.96 1.52 -12.76
CA ALA A 145 -9.09 1.72 -14.21
C ALA A 145 -10.47 1.30 -14.73
N LEU A 146 -11.02 0.17 -14.25
CA LEU A 146 -12.38 -0.25 -14.58
C LEU A 146 -13.44 0.77 -14.13
N LEU A 147 -13.33 1.27 -12.89
CA LEU A 147 -14.25 2.29 -12.37
C LEU A 147 -14.18 3.61 -13.15
N GLN A 148 -12.99 4.02 -13.61
CA GLN A 148 -12.84 5.20 -14.46
C GLN A 148 -13.52 5.00 -15.82
N LYS A 149 -13.35 3.83 -16.47
CA LYS A 149 -14.00 3.51 -17.75
C LYS A 149 -15.53 3.53 -17.65
N LEU A 150 -16.10 3.04 -16.56
CA LEU A 150 -17.55 3.01 -16.33
C LEU A 150 -18.18 4.39 -16.11
N LYS A 151 -17.38 5.41 -15.73
CA LYS A 151 -17.89 6.77 -15.45
C LYS A 151 -18.09 7.64 -16.70
N PHE A 152 -18.01 7.08 -17.92
CA PHE A 152 -18.12 7.81 -19.19
C PHE A 152 -17.24 9.07 -19.27
N SER A 153 -16.14 9.12 -18.50
CA SER A 153 -15.19 10.23 -18.59
C SER A 153 -14.40 10.09 -19.89
N ARG A 154 -14.47 11.11 -20.74
CA ARG A 154 -13.88 11.15 -22.09
C ARG A 154 -12.35 11.23 -22.11
N LYS A 155 -11.70 11.26 -20.94
CA LYS A 155 -10.24 11.22 -20.80
C LYS A 155 -9.84 9.87 -20.22
N GLU A 156 -9.14 9.07 -21.01
CA GLU A 156 -8.23 8.03 -20.50
C GLU A 156 -7.05 8.73 -19.79
N SER A 157 -7.31 9.46 -18.71
CA SER A 157 -6.21 10.03 -17.93
C SER A 157 -5.66 8.93 -17.02
N VAL A 158 -4.44 8.51 -17.29
CA VAL A 158 -3.63 7.65 -16.42
C VAL A 158 -3.25 8.37 -15.11
N GLU A 159 -3.54 9.67 -15.03
CA GLU A 159 -3.29 10.55 -13.89
C GLU A 159 -3.86 10.00 -12.57
N GLY A 160 -3.08 10.13 -11.50
CA GLY A 160 -3.44 9.66 -10.17
C GLY A 160 -3.32 8.13 -9.99
N MET A 161 -2.53 7.45 -10.82
CA MET A 161 -2.19 6.03 -10.68
C MET A 161 -0.69 5.73 -10.83
N ALA A 162 0.17 6.75 -10.81
CA ALA A 162 1.61 6.64 -11.05
C ALA A 162 2.29 5.64 -10.09
N VAL A 163 1.86 5.58 -8.81
CA VAL A 163 2.44 4.64 -7.82
C VAL A 163 2.29 3.18 -8.26
N THR A 164 1.21 2.86 -8.99
CA THR A 164 0.93 1.49 -9.46
C THR A 164 1.29 1.28 -10.93
N GLU A 165 1.69 2.34 -11.62
CA GLU A 165 2.22 2.27 -12.98
C GLU A 165 3.69 1.89 -12.92
N LEU A 166 4.05 0.81 -13.62
CA LEU A 166 5.39 0.25 -13.60
C LEU A 166 5.89 0.12 -15.02
N ASP A 167 7.06 0.68 -15.26
CA ASP A 167 7.76 0.59 -16.53
C ASP A 167 8.46 -0.77 -16.60
N GLY A 168 7.76 -1.75 -17.19
CA GLY A 168 8.30 -3.08 -17.44
C GLY A 168 7.54 -4.22 -16.78
N SER A 169 8.22 -5.37 -16.67
CA SER A 169 7.58 -6.60 -16.23
C SER A 169 7.52 -6.70 -14.70
N VAL A 170 6.32 -6.60 -14.14
CA VAL A 170 6.04 -6.88 -12.73
C VAL A 170 6.58 -8.25 -12.30
N VAL A 171 6.46 -9.25 -13.18
CA VAL A 171 6.98 -10.60 -12.92
C VAL A 171 8.50 -10.59 -12.79
N LYS A 172 9.20 -9.84 -13.66
CA LYS A 172 10.66 -9.66 -13.62
C LYS A 172 11.08 -8.99 -12.31
N LEU A 173 10.45 -7.86 -11.95
CA LEU A 173 10.76 -7.14 -10.70
C LEU A 173 10.60 -8.05 -9.47
N LYS A 174 9.46 -8.75 -9.36
CA LYS A 174 9.22 -9.68 -8.24
C LYS A 174 10.28 -10.77 -8.16
N ARG A 175 10.66 -11.34 -9.31
CA ARG A 175 11.69 -12.39 -9.38
C ARG A 175 13.04 -11.85 -8.91
N GLU A 176 13.48 -10.72 -9.46
CA GLU A 176 14.79 -10.13 -9.14
C GLU A 176 14.89 -9.74 -7.67
N MET A 177 13.84 -9.14 -7.09
CA MET A 177 13.80 -8.84 -5.65
C MET A 177 13.79 -10.12 -4.78
N THR A 178 13.09 -11.17 -5.23
CA THR A 178 13.07 -12.46 -4.50
C THR A 178 14.45 -13.12 -4.51
N GLU A 179 15.11 -13.13 -5.67
CA GLU A 179 16.45 -13.69 -5.84
C GLU A 179 17.49 -12.90 -5.04
N ALA A 180 17.44 -11.56 -5.08
CA ALA A 180 18.32 -10.69 -4.29
C ALA A 180 18.13 -10.94 -2.78
N MET A 181 16.90 -10.98 -2.29
CA MET A 181 16.63 -11.21 -0.87
C MET A 181 17.13 -12.59 -0.40
N ASN A 182 16.98 -13.64 -1.22
CA ASN A 182 17.51 -14.96 -0.90
C ASN A 182 19.05 -14.94 -0.84
N ARG A 183 19.73 -14.34 -1.83
CA ARG A 183 21.20 -14.24 -1.85
C ARG A 183 21.74 -13.46 -0.66
N ILE A 184 21.11 -12.33 -0.32
CA ILE A 184 21.54 -11.54 0.84
C ILE A 184 21.39 -12.36 2.12
N ALA A 185 20.28 -13.07 2.30
CA ALA A 185 20.04 -13.89 3.49
C ALA A 185 21.04 -15.06 3.66
N GLU A 186 21.63 -15.55 2.57
CA GLU A 186 22.71 -16.55 2.63
C GLU A 186 24.00 -16.01 3.27
N THR A 187 24.21 -14.69 3.21
CA THR A 187 25.38 -14.02 3.81
C THR A 187 25.19 -13.61 5.26
N LEU A 188 23.96 -13.70 5.78
CA LEU A 188 23.60 -13.31 7.14
C LEU A 188 23.75 -14.49 8.11
N ASP A 189 24.15 -14.18 9.34
CA ASP A 189 24.13 -15.16 10.43
C ASP A 189 22.69 -15.49 10.88
N GLU A 190 22.56 -16.51 11.72
CA GLU A 190 21.25 -16.99 12.16
C GLU A 190 20.48 -15.94 12.97
N ASP A 191 21.16 -15.14 13.79
CA ASP A 191 20.53 -14.08 14.58
C ASP A 191 19.93 -13.01 13.67
N ALA A 192 20.69 -12.53 12.68
CA ALA A 192 20.21 -11.55 11.71
C ALA A 192 19.04 -12.09 10.86
N ARG A 193 19.07 -13.38 10.49
CA ARG A 193 17.97 -14.03 9.78
C ARG A 193 16.71 -14.12 10.63
N GLU A 194 16.81 -14.54 11.88
CA GLU A 194 15.66 -14.60 12.79
C GLU A 194 15.08 -13.21 13.03
N ARG A 195 15.94 -12.21 13.26
CA ARG A 195 15.51 -10.81 13.40
C ARG A 195 14.83 -10.28 12.13
N LEU A 196 15.27 -10.66 10.93
CA LEU A 196 14.56 -10.34 9.68
C LEU A 196 13.16 -10.96 9.62
N LEU A 197 12.96 -12.16 10.18
CA LEU A 197 11.63 -12.79 10.25
C LEU A 197 10.73 -12.08 11.26
N GLU A 198 11.27 -11.59 12.38
CA GLU A 198 10.53 -10.77 13.34
C GLU A 198 10.17 -9.39 12.77
N GLU A 199 11.14 -8.71 12.16
CA GLU A 199 10.90 -7.44 11.46
C GLU A 199 9.90 -7.61 10.32
N SER A 200 9.93 -8.75 9.61
CA SER A 200 8.93 -9.09 8.60
C SER A 200 7.50 -9.08 9.16
N LYS A 201 7.28 -9.57 10.38
CA LYS A 201 5.96 -9.49 11.05
C LYS A 201 5.66 -8.05 11.44
N MET A 202 6.66 -7.33 11.95
CA MET A 202 6.53 -5.93 12.35
C MET A 202 6.11 -5.02 11.19
N VAL A 203 6.58 -5.28 9.96
CA VAL A 203 6.12 -4.57 8.75
C VAL A 203 4.60 -4.53 8.69
N PHE A 204 3.94 -5.68 8.90
CA PHE A 204 2.49 -5.76 8.82
C PHE A 204 1.80 -5.11 10.02
N VAL A 205 2.37 -5.21 11.23
CA VAL A 205 1.85 -4.50 12.42
C VAL A 205 1.82 -2.99 12.16
N LEU A 206 2.94 -2.43 11.74
CA LEU A 206 3.09 -0.99 11.50
C LEU A 206 2.24 -0.53 10.30
N ASN A 207 2.20 -1.32 9.22
CA ASN A 207 1.32 -1.05 8.08
C ASN A 207 -0.15 -1.01 8.50
N ASN A 208 -0.60 -1.96 9.32
CA ASN A 208 -1.97 -2.01 9.81
C ASN A 208 -2.29 -0.79 10.67
N ASN A 209 -1.37 -0.37 11.54
CA ASN A 209 -1.53 0.84 12.36
C ASN A 209 -1.68 2.09 11.49
N MET A 210 -0.84 2.26 10.46
CA MET A 210 -0.97 3.37 9.51
C MET A 210 -2.30 3.32 8.77
N VAL A 211 -2.68 2.16 8.22
CA VAL A 211 -3.94 1.98 7.50
C VAL A 211 -5.15 2.26 8.41
N HIS A 212 -5.11 1.86 9.68
CA HIS A 212 -6.13 2.18 10.66
C HIS A 212 -6.29 3.68 10.87
N SER A 213 -5.17 4.41 10.94
CA SER A 213 -5.14 5.87 11.15
C SER A 213 -5.69 6.72 10.00
N ILE A 214 -5.96 6.11 8.83
CA ILE A 214 -6.58 6.81 7.69
C ILE A 214 -8.01 7.24 8.07
N GLU A 215 -8.19 8.56 8.17
CA GLU A 215 -9.46 9.24 8.46
C GLU A 215 -10.36 9.37 7.22
N GLY A 216 -11.59 9.87 7.43
CA GLY A 216 -12.53 10.17 6.34
C GLY A 216 -13.34 8.97 5.84
N VAL A 217 -12.98 7.74 6.20
CA VAL A 217 -13.77 6.54 5.89
C VAL A 217 -15.19 6.67 6.48
N GLY A 218 -15.32 7.02 7.77
CA GLY A 218 -16.61 7.17 8.47
C GLY A 218 -17.53 8.24 7.87
N ALA A 219 -16.97 9.37 7.45
CA ALA A 219 -17.73 10.44 6.78
C ALA A 219 -18.31 9.96 5.43
N VAL A 220 -17.52 9.20 4.67
CA VAL A 220 -17.99 8.59 3.40
C VAL A 220 -19.10 7.56 3.66
N ILE A 221 -19.01 6.74 4.73
CA ILE A 221 -20.07 5.79 5.10
C ILE A 221 -21.38 6.55 5.38
N THR A 222 -21.30 7.59 6.21
CA THR A 222 -22.44 8.40 6.63
C THR A 222 -23.14 9.03 5.43
N LEU A 223 -22.38 9.65 4.53
CA LEU A 223 -22.93 10.25 3.30
C LEU A 223 -23.59 9.21 2.39
N LYS A 224 -23.03 8.00 2.26
CA LYS A 224 -23.66 6.91 1.49
C LYS A 224 -24.98 6.46 2.10
N ILE A 225 -25.06 6.32 3.42
CA ILE A 225 -26.30 5.96 4.13
C ILE A 225 -27.37 7.02 3.91
N ILE A 226 -27.02 8.31 4.08
CA ILE A 226 -27.94 9.42 3.83
C ILE A 226 -28.46 9.38 2.38
N LYS A 227 -27.57 9.21 1.40
CA LYS A 227 -27.94 9.17 -0.02
C LYS A 227 -28.88 8.00 -0.34
N LEU A 228 -28.61 6.80 0.20
CA LEU A 228 -29.49 5.64 0.05
C LEU A 228 -30.86 5.88 0.69
N GLY A 229 -30.89 6.50 1.89
CA GLY A 229 -32.14 6.88 2.55
C GLY A 229 -32.98 7.86 1.73
N VAL A 230 -32.35 8.91 1.18
CA VAL A 230 -33.03 9.87 0.30
C VAL A 230 -33.53 9.22 -0.99
N CYS A 231 -32.71 8.40 -1.66
CA CYS A 231 -33.14 7.67 -2.86
C CYS A 231 -34.31 6.72 -2.57
N GLY A 232 -34.27 6.01 -1.44
CA GLY A 232 -35.37 5.15 -1.00
C GLY A 232 -36.66 5.94 -0.75
N ALA A 233 -36.57 7.08 -0.07
CA ALA A 233 -37.72 7.96 0.17
C ALA A 233 -38.32 8.51 -1.14
N LEU A 234 -37.48 8.94 -2.09
CA LEU A 234 -37.92 9.41 -3.40
C LEU A 234 -38.59 8.28 -4.22
N ALA A 235 -38.07 7.05 -4.15
CA ALA A 235 -38.68 5.90 -4.83
C ALA A 235 -40.06 5.56 -4.24
N VAL A 236 -40.21 5.63 -2.91
CA VAL A 236 -41.51 5.47 -2.24
C VAL A 236 -42.48 6.58 -2.65
N LEU A 237 -42.05 7.84 -2.62
CA LEU A 237 -42.88 8.97 -3.06
C LEU A 237 -43.32 8.82 -4.52
N LEU A 238 -42.40 8.46 -5.42
CA LEU A 238 -42.70 8.20 -6.82
C LEU A 238 -43.69 7.04 -6.99
N PHE A 239 -43.50 5.94 -6.26
CA PHE A 239 -44.43 4.80 -6.29
C PHE A 239 -45.83 5.19 -5.80
N THR A 240 -45.92 5.94 -4.70
CA THR A 240 -47.22 6.42 -4.18
C THR A 240 -47.90 7.40 -5.14
N TYR A 241 -47.13 8.28 -5.79
CA TYR A 241 -47.62 9.20 -6.80
C TYR A 241 -48.16 8.47 -8.03
N ILE A 242 -47.40 7.51 -8.58
CA ILE A 242 -47.83 6.68 -9.72
C ILE A 242 -49.09 5.90 -9.34
N LYS A 243 -49.12 5.25 -8.17
CA LYS A 243 -50.30 4.51 -7.70
C LYS A 243 -51.54 5.40 -7.60
N LYS A 244 -51.40 6.63 -7.11
CA LYS A 244 -52.50 7.59 -6.96
C LYS A 244 -53.06 8.08 -8.31
N HIS A 245 -52.21 8.24 -9.33
CA HIS A 245 -52.59 8.88 -10.59
C HIS A 245 -52.83 7.90 -11.75
N TRP A 246 -52.39 6.65 -11.65
CA TRP A 246 -52.51 5.65 -12.73
C TRP A 246 -53.40 4.45 -12.38
N TYR A 247 -53.68 4.22 -11.10
CA TYR A 247 -54.51 3.10 -10.62
C TYR A 247 -55.71 3.54 -9.78
N GLY A 248 -56.01 4.84 -9.76
CA GLY A 248 -57.15 5.45 -9.08
C GLY A 248 -58.14 6.06 -10.06
#